data_AF-A0A2G6F0N0-F1
#
_entry.id   AF-A0A2G6F0N0-F1
#
_cell.length_a   1.000
_cell.length_b   1.000
_cell.length_c   1.000
_cell.angle_alpha   90.00
_cell.angle_beta   90.00
_cell.angle_gamma   90.00
#
_symmetry.space_group_name_H-M   'P 1'
#
loop_
_entity.id
_entity.type
_entity.pdbx_description
1 polymer ?
#
loop_
_entity_poly.entity_id
_entity_poly.type
_entity_poly.pdbx_seq_one_letter_code
_entity_poly.pdbx_strand_id
1 'polypeptide(L)'
;LKADPKKDRRKDALKTTDERTIIMIPIHKYSLILFWLLVMTACQGDVVFNTYKPVDKTGWGNGEVVAIDIPVQDTLSYYNLFINLRNNKDYPYSNLFLITRMTFPDRTKVTDTLEYEMTDVKGHFLGSGFSDLKENKLFYKSHIRFPQTGTYLFEVKHAMRQRNSTEGVDPLKGVTDVGISMEKSKK
;
A
#
# COMPACT_ATOMS: atom_id res chain seq x y z
N LEU A 1 -38.33 9.95 -89.36
CA LEU A 1 -38.19 11.07 -88.39
C LEU A 1 -38.31 10.49 -86.98
N LYS A 2 -37.53 11.05 -86.06
CA LYS A 2 -36.91 10.45 -84.87
C LYS A 2 -37.87 10.25 -83.68
N ALA A 3 -37.72 9.14 -82.95
CA ALA A 3 -37.96 9.04 -81.50
C ALA A 3 -37.23 7.82 -80.92
N ASP A 4 -36.67 7.97 -79.72
CA ASP A 4 -35.71 7.13 -78.97
C ASP A 4 -36.44 6.37 -77.81
N PRO A 5 -35.78 5.77 -76.79
CA PRO A 5 -35.15 4.42 -76.65
C PRO A 5 -35.82 3.48 -75.60
N LYS A 6 -35.18 2.31 -75.42
CA LYS A 6 -34.97 1.47 -74.19
C LYS A 6 -35.67 0.11 -74.08
N LYS A 7 -34.80 -0.89 -73.79
CA LYS A 7 -34.89 -1.95 -72.73
C LYS A 7 -35.36 -3.35 -73.14
N ASP A 8 -34.46 -4.32 -72.93
CA ASP A 8 -34.71 -5.64 -72.29
C ASP A 8 -33.34 -6.26 -71.95
N ARG A 9 -32.82 -6.48 -70.72
CA ARG A 9 -33.23 -7.06 -69.42
C ARG A 9 -33.63 -8.55 -69.45
N ARG A 10 -32.70 -9.39 -68.99
CA ARG A 10 -32.82 -10.84 -68.65
C ARG A 10 -32.85 -11.72 -69.90
N LYS A 11 -31.91 -12.63 -70.12
CA LYS A 11 -31.46 -13.77 -69.30
C LYS A 11 -29.98 -14.02 -69.69
N ASP A 12 -29.05 -14.51 -68.86
CA ASP A 12 -29.01 -15.76 -68.12
C ASP A 12 -28.04 -15.53 -66.93
N ALA A 13 -28.46 -15.57 -65.67
CA ALA A 13 -28.65 -16.78 -64.87
C ALA A 13 -27.39 -17.67 -64.73
N LEU A 14 -26.66 -17.42 -63.63
CA LEU A 14 -26.27 -18.42 -62.64
C LEU A 14 -25.11 -19.40 -62.94
N LYS A 15 -23.93 -19.07 -62.40
CA LYS A 15 -23.00 -19.97 -61.66
C LYS A 15 -22.19 -19.06 -60.74
N THR A 16 -22.60 -18.84 -59.48
CA THR A 16 -22.20 -19.66 -58.31
C THR A 16 -20.71 -20.00 -58.38
N THR A 17 -19.85 -19.32 -57.61
CA THR A 17 -19.43 -19.83 -56.30
C THR A 17 -18.99 -18.66 -55.41
N ASP A 18 -19.69 -18.53 -54.29
CA ASP A 18 -19.39 -17.68 -53.13
C ASP A 18 -18.13 -18.22 -52.45
N GLU A 19 -16.95 -17.67 -52.77
CA GLU A 19 -15.77 -17.86 -51.93
C GLU A 19 -15.98 -17.05 -50.65
N ARG A 20 -16.68 -17.66 -49.68
CA ARG A 20 -16.62 -17.21 -48.30
C ARG A 20 -15.20 -17.45 -47.83
N THR A 21 -14.36 -16.44 -47.97
CA THR A 21 -13.09 -16.35 -47.25
C THR A 21 -13.43 -16.37 -45.77
N ILE A 22 -13.41 -17.55 -45.15
CA ILE A 22 -13.45 -17.69 -43.70
C ILE A 22 -12.13 -17.06 -43.25
N ILE A 23 -12.21 -15.80 -42.82
CA ILE A 23 -11.09 -15.12 -42.18
C ILE A 23 -10.83 -15.89 -40.88
N MET A 24 -9.91 -16.86 -40.92
CA MET A 24 -9.39 -17.52 -39.72
C MET A 24 -8.55 -16.49 -38.98
N ILE A 25 -9.19 -15.68 -38.15
CA ILE A 25 -8.47 -14.70 -37.35
C ILE A 25 -7.63 -15.49 -36.33
N PRO A 26 -6.30 -15.33 -36.28
CA PRO A 26 -5.43 -16.17 -35.46
C PRO A 26 -5.73 -15.94 -33.97
N ILE A 27 -6.31 -16.96 -33.33
CA ILE A 27 -6.73 -16.96 -31.91
C ILE A 27 -5.57 -16.58 -30.96
N HIS A 28 -4.33 -16.88 -31.36
CA HIS A 28 -3.11 -16.49 -30.63
C HIS A 28 -2.93 -14.98 -30.45
N LYS A 29 -3.36 -14.14 -31.40
CA LYS A 29 -3.24 -12.68 -31.29
C LYS A 29 -4.19 -12.11 -30.24
N TYR A 30 -5.40 -12.68 -30.13
CA TYR A 30 -6.37 -12.29 -29.12
C TYR A 30 -6.07 -12.91 -27.75
N SER A 31 -5.38 -14.04 -27.69
CA SER A 31 -4.93 -14.65 -26.43
C SER A 31 -3.94 -13.76 -25.67
N LEU A 32 -3.03 -13.09 -26.37
CA LEU A 32 -2.10 -12.12 -25.77
C LEU A 32 -2.82 -10.86 -25.25
N ILE A 33 -3.83 -10.40 -25.99
CA ILE A 33 -4.67 -9.26 -25.60
C ILE A 33 -5.53 -9.61 -24.37
N LEU A 34 -6.12 -10.80 -24.34
CA LEU A 34 -6.90 -11.30 -23.20
C LEU A 34 -6.03 -11.50 -21.95
N PHE A 35 -4.81 -12.01 -22.12
CA PHE A 35 -3.81 -12.11 -21.05
C PHE A 35 -3.46 -10.72 -20.51
N TRP A 36 -3.20 -9.73 -21.38
CA TRP A 36 -2.97 -8.35 -20.98
C TRP A 36 -4.16 -7.72 -20.24
N LEU A 37 -5.39 -8.00 -20.67
CA LEU A 37 -6.62 -7.54 -19.99
C LEU A 37 -6.78 -8.15 -18.59
N LEU A 38 -6.36 -9.40 -18.39
CA LEU A 38 -6.41 -10.09 -17.09
C LEU A 38 -5.42 -9.49 -16.06
N VAL A 39 -4.23 -9.07 -16.50
CA VAL A 39 -3.19 -8.51 -15.62
C VAL A 39 -3.62 -7.14 -15.02
N MET A 40 -4.56 -6.42 -15.65
CA MET A 40 -4.97 -5.08 -15.21
C MET A 40 -5.93 -5.06 -14.00
N THR A 41 -6.37 -6.21 -13.49
CA THR A 41 -7.32 -6.28 -12.37
C THR A 41 -6.68 -6.40 -10.99
N ALA A 42 -5.34 -6.44 -10.89
CA ALA A 42 -4.66 -6.79 -9.64
C ALA A 42 -4.42 -5.62 -8.65
N CYS A 43 -4.83 -4.39 -8.96
CA CYS A 43 -4.64 -3.26 -8.04
C CYS A 43 -5.83 -3.12 -7.09
N GLN A 44 -5.88 -3.99 -6.07
CA GLN A 44 -6.88 -3.90 -5.00
C GLN A 44 -6.15 -3.54 -3.70
N GLY A 45 -5.85 -2.27 -3.52
CA GLY A 45 -5.28 -1.74 -2.28
C GLY A 45 -6.37 -1.13 -1.42
N ASP A 46 -6.59 -1.69 -0.23
CA ASP A 46 -7.46 -1.09 0.80
C ASP A 46 -6.76 0.06 1.56
N VAL A 47 -5.50 0.38 1.19
CA VAL A 47 -4.69 1.46 1.77
C VAL A 47 -5.24 2.82 1.33
N VAL A 48 -5.69 3.61 2.29
CA VAL A 48 -6.25 4.96 2.06
C VAL A 48 -5.30 6.08 2.50
N PHE A 49 -4.32 5.77 3.34
CA PHE A 49 -3.27 6.69 3.76
C PHE A 49 -2.00 5.90 4.03
N ASN A 50 -0.85 6.42 3.58
CA ASN A 50 0.45 5.85 3.87
C ASN A 50 1.51 6.95 3.78
N THR A 51 2.25 7.19 4.85
CA THR A 51 3.29 8.22 4.90
C THR A 51 4.45 7.74 5.74
N TYR A 52 5.66 7.98 5.24
CA TYR A 52 6.92 7.75 5.94
C TYR A 52 7.65 9.08 6.15
N LYS A 53 8.43 9.14 7.22
CA LYS A 53 9.43 10.16 7.45
C LYS A 53 10.79 9.48 7.69
N PRO A 54 11.85 9.92 7.01
CA PRO A 54 13.19 9.44 7.30
C PRO A 54 13.63 9.94 8.69
N VAL A 55 14.43 9.13 9.37
CA VAL A 55 15.16 9.56 10.58
C VAL A 55 16.59 9.96 10.21
N ASP A 56 17.36 10.47 11.17
CA ASP A 56 18.75 10.83 10.92
C ASP A 56 19.58 9.61 10.46
N LYS A 57 20.57 9.85 9.59
CA LYS A 57 21.43 8.79 9.05
C LYS A 57 22.26 8.08 10.11
N THR A 58 22.52 8.74 11.24
CA THR A 58 23.24 8.18 12.38
C THR A 58 22.37 7.25 13.24
N GLY A 59 21.05 7.31 13.06
CA GLY A 59 20.04 6.50 13.75
C GLY A 59 18.91 7.38 14.29
N TRP A 60 17.87 6.74 14.82
CA TRP A 60 16.73 7.44 15.42
C TRP A 60 17.08 7.88 16.85
N GLY A 61 17.10 9.19 17.11
CA GLY A 61 17.57 9.74 18.39
C GLY A 61 16.62 9.46 19.56
N ASN A 62 17.19 9.34 20.76
CA ASN A 62 16.39 9.16 21.97
C ASN A 62 15.54 10.40 22.26
N GLY A 63 14.22 10.21 22.30
CA GLY A 63 13.27 11.31 22.46
C GLY A 63 12.98 12.08 21.16
N GLU A 64 13.61 11.73 20.05
CA GLU A 64 13.24 12.23 18.72
C GLU A 64 11.83 11.73 18.37
N VAL A 65 10.93 12.67 18.10
CA VAL A 65 9.53 12.37 17.79
C VAL A 65 9.30 12.50 16.29
N VAL A 66 8.82 11.42 15.68
CA VAL A 66 8.30 11.45 14.32
C VAL A 66 6.82 11.81 14.38
N ALA A 67 6.48 12.98 13.85
CA ALA A 67 5.12 13.53 13.85
C ALA A 67 4.53 13.52 12.44
N ILE A 68 3.31 13.01 12.25
CA ILE A 68 2.62 12.88 10.96
C ILE A 68 1.17 13.35 11.11
N ASP A 69 0.74 14.24 10.22
CA ASP A 69 -0.64 14.68 10.11
C ASP A 69 -1.46 13.70 9.27
N ILE A 70 -2.59 13.25 9.81
CA ILE A 70 -3.52 12.32 9.18
C ILE A 70 -4.83 13.05 8.91
N PRO A 71 -5.09 13.48 7.66
CA PRO A 71 -6.35 14.12 7.30
C PRO A 71 -7.46 13.06 7.18
N VAL A 72 -8.49 13.17 8.03
CA VAL A 72 -9.65 12.27 8.03
C VAL A 72 -10.90 13.02 7.58
N GLN A 73 -11.51 12.55 6.50
CA GLN A 73 -12.78 13.06 5.96
C GLN A 73 -13.94 12.07 6.11
N ASP A 74 -13.65 10.77 6.13
CA ASP A 74 -14.64 9.70 6.28
C ASP A 74 -14.63 9.20 7.72
N THR A 75 -15.73 9.45 8.41
CA THR A 75 -15.96 9.00 9.79
C THR A 75 -16.90 7.81 9.84
N LEU A 76 -17.39 7.26 8.73
CA LEU A 76 -18.37 6.17 8.73
C LEU A 76 -17.71 4.80 8.56
N SER A 77 -16.60 4.75 7.80
CA SER A 77 -15.86 3.51 7.56
C SER A 77 -15.05 3.06 8.79
N TYR A 78 -14.77 1.75 8.84
CA TYR A 78 -13.82 1.16 9.76
C TYR A 78 -12.42 1.12 9.15
N TYR A 79 -11.40 1.27 9.99
CA TYR A 79 -10.01 1.33 9.58
C TYR A 79 -9.11 0.47 10.48
N ASN A 80 -8.09 -0.12 9.86
CA ASN A 80 -6.93 -0.65 10.55
C ASN A 80 -5.77 0.35 10.40
N LEU A 81 -5.09 0.64 11.51
CA LEU A 81 -3.90 1.48 11.54
C LEU A 81 -2.66 0.62 11.78
N PHE A 82 -1.60 0.92 11.04
CA PHE A 82 -0.31 0.27 11.16
C PHE A 82 0.79 1.31 11.28
N ILE A 83 1.74 1.07 12.17
CA ILE A 83 3.01 1.78 12.19
C ILE A 83 3.90 1.08 11.18
N ASN A 84 4.47 1.83 10.25
CA ASN A 84 5.40 1.27 9.29
C ASN A 84 6.82 1.68 9.69
N LEU A 85 7.73 0.72 9.75
CA LEU A 85 9.12 0.99 10.10
C LEU A 85 10.05 0.27 9.14
N ARG A 86 11.03 1.01 8.62
CA ARG A 86 12.11 0.45 7.82
C ARG A 86 13.37 0.31 8.65
N ASN A 87 13.97 -0.87 8.64
CA ASN A 87 15.26 -1.12 9.26
C ASN A 87 16.23 -1.82 8.30
N ASN A 88 17.52 -1.64 8.54
CA ASN A 88 18.59 -2.35 7.86
C ASN A 88 19.26 -3.38 8.80
N LYS A 89 20.35 -4.01 8.32
CA LYS A 89 21.15 -4.98 9.10
C LYS A 89 21.85 -4.43 10.33
N ASP A 90 21.97 -3.10 10.46
CA ASP A 90 22.63 -2.46 11.60
C ASP A 90 21.70 -2.36 12.82
N TYR A 91 20.42 -2.70 12.67
CA TYR A 91 19.46 -2.77 13.77
C TYR A 91 19.78 -3.96 14.69
N PRO A 92 20.18 -3.74 15.96
CA PRO A 92 20.83 -4.78 16.75
C PRO A 92 19.89 -5.52 17.72
N TYR A 93 18.57 -5.26 17.65
CA TYR A 93 17.60 -5.78 18.62
C TYR A 93 16.63 -6.77 17.97
N SER A 94 16.12 -7.72 18.77
CA SER A 94 15.07 -8.66 18.33
C SER A 94 13.67 -8.10 18.52
N ASN A 95 13.52 -7.01 19.27
CA ASN A 95 12.25 -6.36 19.56
C ASN A 95 12.36 -4.84 19.50
N LEU A 96 11.21 -4.19 19.37
CA LEU A 96 11.08 -2.74 19.28
C LEU A 96 10.00 -2.26 20.25
N PHE A 97 10.36 -1.32 21.12
CA PHE A 97 9.42 -0.60 21.97
C PHE A 97 9.15 0.79 21.40
N LEU A 98 7.88 1.14 21.26
CA LEU A 98 7.41 2.44 20.81
C LEU A 98 6.47 3.07 21.82
N ILE A 99 6.52 4.39 21.91
CA ILE A 99 5.49 5.20 22.56
C ILE A 99 4.84 6.03 21.47
N THR A 100 3.54 5.86 21.28
CA THR A 100 2.75 6.64 20.33
C THR A 100 1.86 7.63 21.05
N ARG A 101 1.53 8.72 20.36
CA ARG A 101 0.47 9.63 20.76
C ARG A 101 -0.39 9.98 19.56
N MET A 102 -1.70 9.87 19.70
CA MET A 102 -2.67 10.39 18.74
C MET A 102 -3.36 11.60 19.37
N THR A 103 -3.17 12.78 18.77
CA THR A 103 -3.92 13.99 19.14
C THR A 103 -5.06 14.18 18.15
N PHE A 104 -6.27 14.25 18.68
CA PHE A 104 -7.52 14.37 17.94
C PHE A 104 -7.78 15.85 17.57
N PRO A 105 -8.66 16.13 16.60
CA PRO A 105 -9.02 17.51 16.24
C PRO A 105 -9.56 18.37 17.40
N ASP A 106 -10.17 17.74 18.41
CA ASP A 106 -10.68 18.37 19.64
C ASP A 106 -9.60 18.59 20.73
N ARG A 107 -8.34 18.24 20.41
CA ARG A 107 -7.17 18.24 21.30
C ARG A 107 -7.14 17.13 22.35
N THR A 108 -8.07 16.17 22.30
CA THR A 108 -7.98 14.93 23.09
C THR A 108 -6.74 14.14 22.67
N LYS A 109 -6.05 13.55 23.65
CA LYS A 109 -4.80 12.81 23.42
C LYS A 109 -4.93 11.38 23.92
N VAL A 110 -4.53 10.42 23.08
CA VAL A 110 -4.42 9.01 23.45
C VAL A 110 -2.95 8.62 23.30
N THR A 111 -2.38 7.99 24.33
CA THR A 111 -0.99 7.53 24.33
C THR A 111 -0.97 6.03 24.56
N ASP A 112 -0.23 5.32 23.73
CA ASP A 112 -0.04 3.88 23.84
C ASP A 112 1.47 3.56 23.95
N THR A 113 1.79 2.47 24.62
CA THR A 113 3.13 1.86 24.61
C THR A 113 3.01 0.51 23.94
N LEU A 114 3.82 0.29 22.91
CA LEU A 114 3.72 -0.86 22.01
C LEU A 114 5.05 -1.61 22.01
N GLU A 115 4.99 -2.93 21.96
CA GLU A 115 6.14 -3.81 21.77
C GLU A 115 5.91 -4.67 20.54
N TYR A 116 6.95 -4.82 19.72
CA TYR A 116 6.94 -5.66 18.54
C TYR A 116 8.15 -6.58 18.53
N GLU A 117 7.94 -7.82 18.12
CA GLU A 117 9.02 -8.69 17.66
C GLU A 117 9.47 -8.21 16.27
N MET A 118 10.78 -8.05 16.11
CA MET A 118 11.43 -7.64 14.86
C MET A 118 12.17 -8.80 14.20
N THR A 119 12.51 -9.84 14.96
CA THR A 119 13.18 -11.05 14.47
C THR A 119 12.52 -12.33 14.95
N ASP A 120 12.72 -13.43 14.22
CA ASP A 120 12.43 -14.78 14.71
C ASP A 120 13.42 -15.21 15.82
N VAL A 121 13.22 -16.42 16.37
CA VAL A 121 14.09 -17.01 17.41
C VAL A 121 15.52 -17.28 16.94
N LYS A 122 15.78 -17.26 15.64
CA LYS A 122 17.12 -17.43 15.03
C LYS A 122 17.77 -16.08 14.70
N GLY A 123 17.07 -14.96 14.92
CA GLY A 123 17.54 -13.62 14.63
C GLY A 123 17.26 -13.13 13.21
N HIS A 124 16.46 -13.84 12.40
CA HIS A 124 16.07 -13.35 11.07
C HIS A 124 14.97 -12.30 11.18
N PHE A 125 15.11 -11.17 10.50
CA PHE A 125 14.07 -10.13 10.50
C PHE A 125 12.72 -10.65 9.97
N LEU A 126 11.65 -10.26 10.66
CA LEU A 126 10.26 -10.59 10.29
C LEU A 126 9.72 -9.67 9.18
N GLY A 127 10.31 -8.48 9.01
CA GLY A 127 9.97 -7.55 7.94
C GLY A 127 10.28 -8.08 6.55
N SER A 128 9.51 -7.64 5.55
CA SER A 128 9.70 -8.01 4.15
C SER A 128 10.57 -6.97 3.43
N GLY A 129 11.30 -7.36 2.38
CA GLY A 129 12.12 -6.39 1.63
C GLY A 129 13.35 -7.01 1.00
N PHE A 130 13.92 -6.28 0.05
CA PHE A 130 15.05 -6.73 -0.75
C PHE A 130 16.39 -6.42 -0.06
N SER A 131 17.33 -7.36 -0.11
CA SER A 131 18.66 -7.22 0.50
C SER A 131 18.58 -6.90 2.01
N ASP A 132 19.37 -5.94 2.47
CA ASP A 132 19.51 -5.55 3.87
C ASP A 132 18.32 -4.72 4.40
N LEU A 133 17.51 -4.09 3.52
CA LEU A 133 16.40 -3.24 3.94
C LEU A 133 15.13 -4.07 4.17
N LYS A 134 14.51 -3.88 5.34
CA LYS A 134 13.29 -4.56 5.78
C LYS A 134 12.22 -3.55 6.12
N GLU A 135 11.03 -3.77 5.58
CA GLU A 135 9.81 -3.03 5.87
C GLU A 135 8.97 -3.85 6.85
N ASN A 136 8.62 -3.23 7.96
CA ASN A 136 7.79 -3.82 9.01
C ASN A 136 6.47 -3.08 9.05
N LYS A 137 5.38 -3.83 8.82
CA LYS A 137 4.01 -3.34 8.97
C LYS A 137 3.49 -3.77 10.33
N LEU A 138 3.63 -2.91 11.32
CA LEU A 138 3.41 -3.18 12.73
C LEU A 138 1.98 -2.78 13.13
N PHE A 139 1.21 -3.72 13.67
CA PHE A 139 -0.20 -3.48 13.97
C PHE A 139 -0.37 -2.45 15.10
N TYR A 140 -1.15 -1.38 14.88
CA TYR A 140 -1.37 -0.34 15.89
C TYR A 140 -2.79 -0.35 16.47
N LYS A 141 -3.81 -0.18 15.62
CA LYS A 141 -5.22 -0.22 16.07
C LYS A 141 -6.08 -0.94 15.04
N SER A 142 -6.93 -1.85 15.52
CA SER A 142 -7.84 -2.65 14.69
C SER A 142 -9.23 -2.02 14.64
N HIS A 143 -9.84 -2.06 13.45
CA HIS A 143 -11.28 -1.89 13.29
C HIS A 143 -11.82 -0.64 14.01
N ILE A 144 -11.08 0.46 13.91
CA ILE A 144 -11.45 1.72 14.54
C ILE A 144 -12.30 2.56 13.60
N ARG A 145 -13.10 3.43 14.19
CA ARG A 145 -13.82 4.48 13.49
C ARG A 145 -13.34 5.81 14.03
N PHE A 146 -13.04 6.76 13.15
CA PHE A 146 -12.71 8.11 13.59
C PHE A 146 -13.99 8.83 14.03
N PRO A 147 -14.04 9.39 15.25
CA PRO A 147 -15.27 9.97 15.79
C PRO A 147 -15.65 11.29 15.11
N GLN A 148 -14.68 11.99 14.51
CA GLN A 148 -14.88 13.29 13.87
C GLN A 148 -13.93 13.49 12.69
N THR A 149 -14.32 14.36 11.75
CA THR A 149 -13.46 14.79 10.65
C THR A 149 -12.41 15.77 11.14
N GLY A 150 -11.32 15.91 10.39
CA GLY A 150 -10.24 16.84 10.68
C GLY A 150 -8.87 16.17 10.64
N THR A 151 -7.86 16.94 11.02
CA THR A 151 -6.46 16.46 11.06
C THR A 151 -6.15 15.88 12.42
N TYR A 152 -5.74 14.62 12.43
CA TYR A 152 -5.20 13.94 13.61
C TYR A 152 -3.68 13.99 13.55
N LEU A 153 -3.04 14.32 14.66
CA LEU A 153 -1.58 14.32 14.76
C LEU A 153 -1.13 13.01 15.39
N PHE A 154 -0.45 12.17 14.60
CA PHE A 154 0.21 10.97 15.07
C PHE A 154 1.67 11.28 15.39
N GLU A 155 2.08 11.00 16.62
CA GLU A 155 3.44 11.12 17.10
C GLU A 155 3.95 9.74 17.50
N VAL A 156 5.18 9.41 17.16
CA VAL A 156 5.83 8.18 17.60
C VAL A 156 7.29 8.44 17.95
N LYS A 157 7.75 7.80 19.02
CA LYS A 157 9.16 7.74 19.41
C LYS A 157 9.51 6.32 19.88
N HIS A 158 10.76 5.93 19.77
CA HIS A 158 11.21 4.67 20.38
C HIS A 158 11.39 4.82 21.90
N ALA A 159 11.24 3.71 22.62
CA ALA A 159 11.47 3.60 24.06
C ALA A 159 12.47 2.48 24.39
N MET A 160 13.43 2.27 23.48
CA MET A 160 14.50 1.29 23.61
C MET A 160 15.47 1.62 24.76
N ARG A 161 15.89 0.59 25.48
CA ARG A 161 16.91 0.65 26.55
C ARG A 161 17.88 -0.53 26.43
N GLN A 162 19.14 -0.32 26.78
CA GLN A 162 20.08 -1.44 26.90
C GLN A 162 19.84 -2.22 28.19
N ARG A 163 20.17 -3.52 28.17
CA ARG A 163 20.11 -4.35 29.37
C ARG A 163 21.09 -3.77 30.42
N ASN A 164 20.62 -3.63 31.65
CA ASN A 164 21.39 -3.07 32.78
C ASN A 164 21.78 -1.58 32.64
N SER A 165 21.16 -0.83 31.72
CA SER A 165 21.31 0.62 31.64
C SER A 165 20.04 1.32 32.12
N THR A 166 20.20 2.44 32.82
CA THR A 166 19.13 3.39 33.12
C THR A 166 18.91 4.39 31.97
N GLU A 167 19.86 4.48 31.04
CA GLU A 167 19.80 5.37 29.89
C GLU A 167 19.10 4.69 28.71
N GLY A 168 18.32 5.48 27.96
CA GLY A 168 17.72 5.03 26.70
C GLY A 168 18.79 4.88 25.61
N VAL A 169 18.50 4.04 24.61
CA VAL A 169 19.38 3.85 23.45
C VAL A 169 19.43 5.16 22.65
N ASP A 170 20.62 5.73 22.46
CA ASP A 170 20.78 6.96 21.66
C ASP A 170 22.06 6.93 20.79
N PRO A 171 21.95 6.98 19.46
CA PRO A 171 20.74 6.76 18.67
C PRO A 171 20.39 5.27 18.53
N LEU A 172 19.12 4.96 18.28
CA LEU A 172 18.68 3.66 17.80
C LEU A 172 19.13 3.45 16.35
N LYS A 173 20.27 2.77 16.20
CA LYS A 173 20.87 2.47 14.89
C LYS A 173 20.01 1.53 14.04
N GLY A 174 20.18 1.66 12.73
CA GLY A 174 19.62 0.77 11.73
C GLY A 174 18.15 1.00 11.40
N VAL A 175 17.45 1.92 12.08
CA VAL A 175 16.15 2.45 11.63
C VAL A 175 16.41 3.53 10.58
N THR A 176 15.71 3.47 9.45
CA THR A 176 15.88 4.45 8.35
C THR A 176 14.65 5.33 8.17
N ASP A 177 13.45 4.76 8.34
CA ASP A 177 12.19 5.46 8.14
C ASP A 177 11.14 4.97 9.13
N VAL A 178 10.29 5.89 9.58
CA VAL A 178 9.14 5.61 10.43
C VAL A 178 7.91 6.29 9.85
N GLY A 179 6.79 5.58 9.85
CA GLY A 179 5.58 6.00 9.17
C GLY A 179 4.32 5.44 9.79
N ILE A 180 3.19 5.81 9.20
CA ILE A 180 1.89 5.25 9.54
C ILE A 180 1.09 5.01 8.25
N SER A 181 0.35 3.91 8.22
CA SER A 181 -0.66 3.66 7.21
C SER A 181 -2.03 3.36 7.81
N MET A 182 -3.04 3.62 7.00
CA MET A 182 -4.45 3.40 7.31
C MET A 182 -5.08 2.63 6.15
N GLU A 183 -5.78 1.55 6.49
CA GLU A 183 -6.45 0.67 5.54
C GLU A 183 -7.92 0.56 5.89
N LYS A 184 -8.81 0.58 4.90
CA LYS A 184 -10.23 0.28 5.15
C LYS A 184 -10.37 -1.17 5.60
N SER A 185 -11.15 -1.38 6.64
CA SER A 185 -11.48 -2.71 7.17
C SER A 185 -12.93 -3.02 6.82
N LYS A 186 -13.18 -4.26 6.37
CA LYS A 186 -14.54 -4.76 6.18
C LYS A 186 -15.21 -4.93 7.56
N LYS A 187 -16.52 -4.68 7.58
CA LYS A 187 -17.38 -4.89 8.75
C LYS A 187 -17.48 -6.36 9.12
#